data_AF-A0A8T7LL72-F1
#
_entry.id   AF-A0A8T7LL72-F1
#
_cell.length_a   1.000
_cell.length_b   1.000
_cell.length_c   1.000
_cell.angle_alpha   90.00
_cell.angle_beta   90.00
_cell.angle_gamma   90.00
#
_symmetry.space_group_name_H-M   'P 1'
#
loop_
_entity.id
_entity.type
_entity.pdbx_description
1 polymer ?
#
loop_
_entity_poly.entity_id
_entity_poly.type
_entity_poly.pdbx_seq_one_letter_code
_entity_poly.pdbx_strand_id
1 'polypeptide(L)'
;MQASQIIHAYKQAPWRVQRQYVAASLLALVVLALVAALYLDVTSRTALAGREIQELRGQIVVLQRSNADLETELADLTSSAVMQQRALQLGYRPLKPGELEYIFVPGYVAPEPDILLAAVDAPLQPNPLPDVYSQSLLEWLDERLKSGGVR
;
A
#
# COMPACT_ATOMS: atom_id res chain seq x y z
N MET A 1 -9.28 -88.50 -25.12
CA MET A 1 -9.82 -87.33 -24.41
C MET A 1 -8.97 -86.12 -24.76
N GLN A 2 -9.64 -85.07 -25.26
CA GLN A 2 -9.26 -83.64 -25.27
C GLN A 2 -7.89 -83.26 -25.84
N ALA A 3 -7.91 -82.90 -27.13
CA ALA A 3 -6.84 -82.16 -27.79
C ALA A 3 -6.76 -80.72 -27.25
N SER A 4 -5.56 -80.31 -26.88
CA SER A 4 -5.22 -78.94 -26.48
C SER A 4 -5.39 -77.98 -27.65
N GLN A 5 -6.23 -76.96 -27.50
CA GLN A 5 -6.24 -75.82 -28.41
C GLN A 5 -5.96 -74.54 -27.62
N ILE A 6 -4.67 -74.23 -27.47
CA ILE A 6 -4.21 -72.94 -26.99
C ILE A 6 -4.31 -71.98 -28.17
N ILE A 7 -5.45 -71.31 -28.32
CA ILE A 7 -5.63 -70.24 -29.30
C ILE A 7 -4.80 -69.05 -28.83
N HIS A 8 -3.59 -68.93 -29.37
CA HIS A 8 -2.79 -67.71 -29.29
C HIS A 8 -3.45 -66.65 -30.16
N ALA A 9 -4.41 -65.93 -29.60
CA ALA A 9 -4.99 -64.74 -30.21
C ALA A 9 -3.87 -63.70 -30.36
N TYR A 10 -3.44 -63.54 -31.62
CA TYR A 10 -2.38 -62.65 -32.05
C TYR A 10 -2.63 -61.23 -31.54
N LYS A 11 -1.77 -60.80 -30.61
CA LYS A 11 -1.79 -59.47 -30.00
C LYS A 11 -1.81 -58.41 -31.11
N GLN A 12 -2.70 -57.44 -30.95
CA GLN A 12 -2.79 -56.21 -31.72
C GLN A 12 -1.40 -55.68 -32.08
N ALA A 13 -1.20 -55.31 -33.36
CA ALA A 13 0.09 -54.93 -33.92
C ALA A 13 0.86 -53.95 -33.00
N PRO A 14 1.93 -54.40 -32.32
CA PRO A 14 2.54 -53.70 -31.18
C PRO A 14 3.12 -52.31 -31.55
N TRP A 15 3.31 -52.04 -32.84
CA TRP A 15 3.85 -50.78 -33.36
C TRP A 15 3.00 -49.54 -33.05
N ARG A 16 1.67 -49.70 -32.91
CA ARG A 16 0.76 -48.57 -32.60
C ARG A 16 0.92 -48.09 -31.16
N VAL A 17 1.07 -49.02 -30.23
CA VAL A 17 1.19 -48.74 -28.79
C VAL A 17 2.56 -48.12 -28.50
N GLN A 18 3.63 -48.64 -29.12
CA GLN A 18 4.96 -48.04 -29.03
C GLN A 18 4.97 -46.58 -29.53
N ARG A 19 4.32 -46.30 -30.67
CA ARG A 19 4.23 -44.93 -31.20
C ARG A 19 3.40 -44.01 -30.31
N GLN A 20 2.35 -44.50 -29.65
CA GLN A 20 1.55 -43.71 -28.70
C GLN A 20 2.35 -43.31 -27.47
N TYR A 21 3.18 -44.20 -26.91
CA TYR A 21 4.04 -43.84 -25.78
C TYR A 21 5.10 -42.81 -26.15
N VAL A 22 5.72 -42.95 -27.34
CA VAL A 22 6.66 -41.94 -27.84
C VAL A 22 5.97 -40.60 -28.05
N ALA A 23 4.78 -40.58 -28.66
CA ALA A 23 4.01 -39.34 -28.84
C ALA A 23 3.59 -38.72 -27.51
N ALA A 24 3.17 -39.53 -26.54
CA ALA A 24 2.76 -39.07 -25.21
C ALA A 24 3.94 -38.50 -24.42
N SER A 25 5.12 -39.14 -24.45
CA SER A 25 6.31 -38.61 -23.79
C SER A 25 6.79 -37.30 -24.44
N LEU A 26 6.73 -37.21 -25.77
CA LEU A 26 7.02 -35.96 -26.50
C LEU A 26 6.04 -34.86 -26.12
N LEU A 27 4.74 -35.15 -26.06
CA LEU A 27 3.72 -34.20 -25.64
C LEU A 27 3.95 -33.73 -24.20
N ALA A 28 4.28 -34.64 -23.28
CA ALA A 28 4.59 -34.31 -21.90
C ALA A 28 5.82 -33.39 -21.80
N LEU A 29 6.87 -33.65 -22.60
CA LEU A 29 8.06 -32.78 -22.68
C LEU A 29 7.71 -31.39 -23.21
N VAL A 30 6.86 -31.30 -24.24
CA VAL A 30 6.41 -30.00 -24.78
C VAL A 30 5.63 -29.22 -23.72
N VAL A 31 4.69 -29.86 -23.02
CA VAL A 31 3.94 -29.21 -21.93
C VAL A 31 4.88 -28.73 -20.83
N LEU A 32 5.84 -29.56 -20.42
CA LEU A 32 6.81 -29.19 -19.39
C LEU A 32 7.71 -28.03 -19.84
N ALA A 33 8.13 -28.01 -21.11
CA ALA A 33 8.89 -26.91 -21.69
C ALA A 33 8.08 -25.60 -21.73
N LEU A 34 6.79 -25.65 -22.07
CA LEU A 34 5.91 -24.48 -22.06
C LEU A 34 5.72 -23.92 -20.64
N VAL A 35 5.52 -24.80 -19.64
CA VAL A 35 5.43 -24.38 -18.23
C VAL A 35 6.73 -23.74 -17.76
N ALA A 36 7.88 -24.33 -18.11
CA ALA A 36 9.19 -23.76 -17.77
C ALA A 36 9.41 -22.39 -18.43
N ALA A 37 9.03 -22.23 -19.71
CA ALA A 37 9.13 -20.97 -20.42
C ALA A 37 8.24 -19.88 -19.80
N LEU A 38 6.99 -20.22 -19.45
CA LEU A 38 6.08 -19.31 -18.76
C LEU A 38 6.61 -18.89 -17.39
N TYR A 39 7.13 -19.84 -16.61
CA TYR A 39 7.70 -19.57 -15.30
C TYR A 39 8.87 -18.59 -15.37
N LEU A 40 9.73 -18.75 -16.39
CA LEU A 40 10.87 -17.87 -16.62
C LEU A 40 10.45 -16.46 -17.06
N ASP A 41 9.46 -16.34 -17.95
CA ASP A 41 8.90 -15.05 -18.38
C ASP A 41 8.29 -14.28 -17.20
N VAL A 42 7.46 -14.94 -16.38
CA VAL A 42 6.84 -14.31 -15.20
C VAL A 42 7.89 -13.83 -14.21
N THR A 43 8.91 -14.65 -13.93
CA THR A 43 9.99 -14.30 -12.99
C THR A 43 10.86 -13.14 -13.50
N SER A 44 11.10 -13.06 -14.81
CA SER A 44 11.86 -11.95 -15.40
C SER A 44 11.10 -10.62 -15.30
N ARG A 45 9.79 -10.62 -15.57
CA ARG A 45 8.94 -9.42 -15.51
C ARG A 45 8.79 -8.90 -14.09
N THR A 46 8.66 -9.79 -13.10
CA THR A 46 8.58 -9.38 -11.69
C THR A 46 9.90 -8.82 -11.19
N ALA A 47 11.04 -9.34 -11.64
CA ALA A 47 12.36 -8.81 -11.29
C ALA A 47 12.58 -7.40 -11.87
N LEU A 48 12.16 -7.14 -13.11
CA LEU A 48 12.25 -5.81 -13.73
C LEU A 48 11.37 -4.78 -13.02
N ALA A 49 10.09 -5.12 -12.78
CA ALA A 49 9.17 -4.25 -12.04
C ALA A 49 9.65 -3.98 -10.61
N GLY A 50 10.21 -4.99 -9.94
CA GLY A 50 10.79 -4.84 -8.59
C GLY A 50 11.96 -3.86 -8.55
N ARG A 51 12.82 -3.85 -9.57
CA ARG A 51 13.93 -2.89 -9.68
C ARG A 51 13.42 -1.46 -9.84
N GLU A 52 12.45 -1.24 -10.72
CA GLU A 52 11.86 0.08 -10.94
C GLU A 52 11.21 0.62 -9.66
N ILE A 53 10.47 -0.23 -8.94
CA ILE A 53 9.91 0.12 -7.63
C ILE A 53 11.02 0.51 -6.65
N GLN A 54 12.13 -0.23 -6.61
CA GLN A 54 13.24 0.07 -5.70
C GLN A 54 13.92 1.41 -6.05
N GLU A 55 14.05 1.70 -7.34
CA GLU A 55 14.59 2.97 -7.82
C GLU A 55 13.68 4.15 -7.43
N LEU A 56 12.38 4.04 -7.70
CA LEU A 56 11.39 5.05 -7.31
C LEU A 56 11.35 5.26 -5.79
N ARG A 57 11.43 4.19 -5.00
CA ARG A 57 11.54 4.29 -3.53
C ARG A 57 12.80 5.04 -3.10
N GLY A 58 13.92 4.78 -3.76
CA GLY A 58 15.16 5.53 -3.54
C GLY A 58 14.98 7.02 -3.82
N GLN A 59 14.35 7.37 -4.94
CA GLN A 59 14.05 8.76 -5.28
C GLN A 59 13.14 9.44 -4.24
N ILE A 60 12.08 8.75 -3.79
CA ILE A 60 11.19 9.27 -2.74
C ILE A 60 11.96 9.60 -1.47
N VAL A 61 12.84 8.71 -1.00
CA VAL A 61 13.63 8.93 0.21
C VAL A 61 14.57 10.13 0.07
N VAL A 62 15.21 10.28 -1.10
CA VAL A 62 16.08 11.44 -1.38
C VAL A 62 15.29 12.74 -1.37
N LEU A 63 14.12 12.77 -2.01
CA LEU A 63 13.24 13.95 -2.04
C LEU A 63 12.72 14.31 -0.64
N GLN A 64 12.28 13.31 0.13
CA GLN A 64 11.82 13.52 1.51
C GLN A 64 12.91 14.12 2.39
N ARG A 65 14.15 13.62 2.27
CA ARG A 65 15.29 14.19 2.99
C ARG A 65 15.54 15.64 2.57
N SER A 66 15.52 15.93 1.27
CA SER A 66 15.70 17.30 0.77
C SER A 66 14.62 18.25 1.30
N ASN A 67 13.36 17.82 1.38
CA ASN A 67 12.30 18.64 1.96
C ASN A 67 12.53 18.89 3.44
N ALA A 68 12.90 17.87 4.22
CA ALA A 68 13.18 18.03 5.64
C ALA A 68 14.37 18.98 5.90
N ASP A 69 15.41 18.90 5.07
CA ASP A 69 16.56 19.80 5.15
C ASP A 69 16.13 21.26 4.85
N LEU A 70 15.30 21.48 3.81
CA LEU A 70 14.76 22.80 3.47
C LEU A 70 13.80 23.36 4.52
N GLU A 71 12.95 22.52 5.11
CA GLU A 71 12.06 22.91 6.20
C GLU A 71 12.85 23.34 7.43
N THR A 72 13.96 22.66 7.72
CA THR A 72 14.87 23.03 8.81
C THR A 72 15.53 24.38 8.52
N GLU A 73 16.04 24.59 7.31
CA GLU A 73 16.63 25.88 6.91
C GLU A 73 15.61 27.03 7.01
N LEU A 74 14.38 26.79 6.55
CA LEU A 74 13.30 27.76 6.65
C LEU A 74 12.96 28.08 8.10
N ALA A 75 12.87 27.07 8.96
CA ALA A 75 12.62 27.26 10.39
C ALA A 75 13.73 28.07 11.06
N ASP A 76 15.00 27.82 10.71
CA ASP A 76 16.14 28.56 11.23
C ASP A 76 16.07 30.03 10.79
N LEU A 77 15.82 30.29 9.51
CA LEU A 77 15.74 31.65 8.95
C LEU A 77 14.54 32.44 9.46
N THR A 78 13.41 31.77 9.71
CA THR A 78 12.18 32.37 10.25
C THR A 78 12.09 32.30 11.77
N SER A 79 13.12 31.77 12.44
CA SER A 79 13.17 31.74 13.90
C SER A 79 13.17 33.15 14.46
N SER A 80 12.47 33.33 15.59
CA SER A 80 12.40 34.61 16.29
C SER A 80 13.79 35.14 16.67
N ALA A 81 14.73 34.26 17.00
CA ALA A 81 16.11 34.61 17.30
C ALA A 81 16.84 35.23 16.10
N VAL A 82 16.79 34.59 14.93
CA VAL A 82 17.42 35.11 13.69
C VAL A 82 16.73 36.39 13.23
N MET A 83 15.40 36.45 13.31
CA MET A 83 14.64 37.66 13.00
C MET A 83 15.00 38.82 13.94
N GLN A 84 15.12 38.57 15.24
CA GLN A 84 15.53 39.57 16.23
C GLN A 84 16.95 40.06 15.96
N GLN A 85 17.89 39.15 15.67
CA GLN A 85 19.26 39.52 15.33
C GLN A 85 19.30 40.40 14.08
N ARG A 86 18.55 40.05 13.04
CA ARG A 86 18.42 40.87 11.82
C ARG A 86 17.81 42.24 12.12
N ALA A 87 16.79 42.30 12.98
CA ALA A 87 16.18 43.56 13.38
C ALA A 87 17.20 44.46 14.11
N LEU A 88 17.99 43.91 15.03
CA LEU A 88 19.06 44.65 15.71
C LEU A 88 20.12 45.18 14.72
N GLN A 89 20.51 44.38 13.72
CA GLN A 89 21.45 44.80 12.66
C GLN A 89 20.90 45.93 11.79
N LEU A 90 19.58 45.98 11.58
CA LEU A 90 18.91 47.06 10.88
C LEU A 90 18.71 48.32 11.73
N GLY A 91 19.17 48.32 12.99
CA GLY A 91 19.06 49.44 13.90
C GLY A 91 17.74 49.50 14.67
N TYR A 92 16.88 48.48 14.55
CA TYR A 92 15.74 48.35 15.44
C TYR A 92 16.21 48.04 16.86
N ARG A 93 15.42 48.45 17.84
CA ARG A 93 15.67 48.19 19.26
C ARG A 93 14.43 47.61 19.92
N PRO A 94 14.59 46.81 20.99
CA PRO A 94 13.46 46.42 21.81
C PRO A 94 12.66 47.63 22.28
N LEU A 95 11.34 47.50 22.24
CA LEU A 95 10.42 48.53 22.66
C LEU A 95 10.48 48.70 24.18
N LYS A 96 10.45 49.94 24.68
CA LYS A 96 10.40 50.19 26.13
C LYS A 96 8.95 50.28 26.62
N PRO A 97 8.69 49.96 27.91
CA PRO A 97 7.38 50.21 28.51
C PRO A 97 7.00 51.70 28.38
N GLY A 98 5.84 51.98 27.79
CA GLY A 98 5.34 53.35 27.57
C GLY A 98 5.49 53.89 26.14
N GLU A 99 6.15 53.16 25.23
CA GLU A 99 6.25 53.50 23.80
C GLU A 99 5.16 52.84 22.93
N LEU A 100 4.16 52.20 23.55
CA LEU A 100 3.06 51.51 22.85
C LEU A 100 1.89 52.47 22.59
N GLU A 101 1.58 52.69 21.32
CA GLU A 101 0.36 53.38 20.89
C GLU A 101 -0.60 52.36 20.26
N TYR A 102 -1.80 52.23 20.82
CA TYR A 102 -2.82 51.32 20.31
C TYR A 102 -3.79 52.07 19.41
N ILE A 103 -3.89 51.65 18.15
CA ILE A 103 -4.81 52.20 17.17
C ILE A 103 -5.92 51.18 16.91
N PHE A 104 -7.17 51.62 17.03
CA PHE A 104 -8.32 50.80 16.64
C PHE A 104 -8.46 50.82 15.12
N VAL A 105 -8.36 49.66 14.47
CA VAL A 105 -8.56 49.51 13.03
C VAL A 105 -9.96 48.91 12.80
N PRO A 106 -10.94 49.69 12.29
CA PRO A 106 -12.27 49.17 12.01
C PRO A 106 -12.22 48.03 11.00
N GLY A 107 -12.86 46.89 11.31
CA GLY A 107 -12.89 45.72 10.44
C GLY A 107 -11.65 44.82 10.50
N TYR A 108 -10.74 45.02 11.47
CA TYR A 108 -9.64 44.08 11.70
C TYR A 108 -10.17 42.70 12.10
N VAL A 109 -9.83 41.69 11.31
CA VAL A 109 -10.05 40.27 11.61
C VAL A 109 -8.68 39.67 11.89
N ALA A 110 -8.48 39.13 13.08
CA ALA A 110 -7.22 38.48 13.42
C ALA A 110 -6.98 37.30 12.45
N PRO A 111 -5.78 37.16 11.87
CA PRO A 111 -5.45 36.00 11.06
C PRO A 111 -5.66 34.73 11.88
N GLU A 112 -6.50 33.83 11.38
CA GLU A 112 -6.70 32.54 12.00
C GLU A 112 -5.43 31.70 11.76
N PRO A 113 -4.79 31.15 12.80
CA PRO A 113 -3.57 30.37 12.61
C PRO A 113 -3.85 29.16 11.72
N ASP A 114 -2.92 28.80 10.82
CA ASP A 114 -3.07 27.71 9.82
C ASP A 114 -3.53 26.37 10.42
N ILE A 115 -3.17 26.09 11.68
CA ILE A 115 -3.64 24.92 12.44
C ILE A 115 -5.17 24.84 12.57
N LEU A 116 -5.87 25.98 12.52
CA LEU A 116 -7.33 26.06 12.56
C LEU A 116 -7.96 26.04 11.16
N LEU A 117 -7.22 26.43 10.11
CA LEU A 117 -7.69 26.36 8.72
C LEU A 117 -7.69 24.91 8.17
N ALA A 118 -6.76 24.07 8.65
CA ALA A 118 -6.69 22.65 8.28
C ALA A 118 -7.77 21.80 8.96
N ALA A 119 -8.24 22.23 10.14
CA ALA A 119 -9.41 21.69 10.79
C ALA A 119 -10.65 22.28 10.12
N VAL A 120 -10.99 21.80 8.92
CA VAL A 120 -12.38 21.92 8.48
C VAL A 120 -13.21 21.30 9.60
N ASP A 121 -14.06 22.09 10.24
CA ASP A 121 -15.17 21.61 11.05
C ASP A 121 -16.06 20.79 10.11
N ALA A 122 -15.59 19.60 9.74
CA ALA A 122 -16.44 18.59 9.17
C ALA A 122 -17.52 18.42 10.25
N PRO A 123 -18.80 18.73 9.96
CA PRO A 123 -19.84 18.28 10.87
C PRO A 123 -19.54 16.81 11.07
N LEU A 124 -19.41 16.38 12.33
CA LEU A 124 -19.28 14.97 12.66
C LEU A 124 -20.43 14.31 11.93
N GLN A 125 -20.16 13.76 10.74
CA GLN A 125 -21.18 13.02 10.02
C GLN A 125 -21.49 11.92 11.03
N PRO A 126 -22.75 11.77 11.46
CA PRO A 126 -23.13 10.57 12.16
C PRO A 126 -22.96 9.48 11.12
N ASN A 127 -21.73 8.98 10.96
CA ASN A 127 -21.48 7.73 10.31
C ASN A 127 -22.10 6.75 11.31
N PRO A 128 -23.30 6.22 11.05
CA PRO A 128 -23.91 5.31 12.00
C PRO A 128 -22.92 4.17 12.12
N LEU A 129 -22.27 4.05 13.29
CA LEU A 129 -21.45 2.89 13.56
C LEU A 129 -22.35 1.68 13.27
N PRO A 130 -21.91 0.72 12.44
CA PRO A 130 -22.71 -0.47 12.21
C PRO A 130 -23.13 -1.07 13.55
N ASP A 131 -24.39 -1.47 13.68
CA ASP A 131 -24.96 -1.94 14.96
C ASP A 131 -24.16 -3.08 15.60
N VAL A 132 -23.39 -3.83 14.80
CA VAL A 132 -22.43 -4.84 15.26
C VAL A 132 -21.40 -4.28 16.26
N TYR A 133 -21.03 -3.01 16.14
CA TYR A 133 -20.09 -2.34 17.06
C TYR A 133 -20.75 -1.74 18.30
N SER A 134 -22.08 -1.62 18.33
CA SER A 134 -22.85 -1.21 19.51
C SER A 134 -23.47 -2.39 20.26
N GLN A 135 -23.49 -3.58 19.67
CA GLN A 135 -23.95 -4.81 20.32
C GLN A 135 -23.00 -5.25 21.44
N SER A 136 -23.59 -5.74 22.54
CA SER A 136 -22.81 -6.35 23.63
C SER A 136 -22.23 -7.70 23.18
N LEU A 137 -21.02 -8.03 23.64
CA LEU A 137 -20.35 -9.30 23.29
C LEU A 137 -21.20 -10.55 23.64
N LEU A 138 -22.01 -10.46 24.70
CA LEU A 138 -22.89 -11.54 25.14
C LEU A 138 -24.08 -11.73 24.20
N GLU A 139 -24.60 -10.64 23.65
CA GLU A 139 -25.74 -10.64 22.73
C GLU A 139 -25.35 -11.17 21.34
N TRP A 140 -24.19 -10.73 20.84
CA TRP A 140 -23.58 -11.32 19.64
C TRP A 140 -23.37 -12.84 19.79
N LEU A 141 -22.90 -13.28 20.98
CA LEU A 141 -22.65 -14.70 21.25
C LEU A 141 -23.94 -15.53 21.27
N ASP A 142 -24.99 -15.03 21.91
CA ASP A 142 -26.31 -15.68 21.94
C ASP A 142 -26.93 -15.79 20.54
N GLU A 143 -26.81 -14.73 19.74
CA GLU A 143 -27.27 -14.74 18.34
C GLU A 143 -26.50 -15.76 17.48
N ARG A 144 -25.20 -15.91 17.70
CA ARG A 144 -24.38 -16.91 17.00
C ARG A 144 -24.71 -18.35 17.42
N LEU A 145 -25.01 -18.57 18.69
CA LEU A 145 -25.44 -19.87 19.21
C LEU A 145 -26.83 -20.25 18.71
N LYS A 146 -27.77 -19.31 18.66
CA LYS A 146 -29.13 -19.52 18.13
C LYS A 146 -29.14 -19.72 16.61
N SER A 147 -28.37 -18.95 15.85
CA SER A 147 -28.25 -19.11 14.40
C SER A 147 -27.49 -20.38 13.97
N GLY A 148 -26.60 -20.89 14.82
CA GLY A 148 -25.98 -22.22 14.65
C GLY A 148 -26.90 -23.40 15.02
N GLY A 149 -28.06 -23.13 15.61
CA GLY A 149 -29.01 -24.12 16.14
C GLY A 149 -30.21 -24.44 15.25
N VAL A 150 -30.26 -23.93 14.00
CA VAL A 150 -31.26 -24.35 13.01
C VAL A 150 -30.62 -25.35 12.05
N ARG A 151 -30.71 -26.62 12.43
CA ARG A 151 -30.69 -27.77 11.53
C ARG A 151 -31.99 -28.55 11.70
#